data_AF-A3X2F7-F1
#
_entry.id   AF-A3X2F7-F1
#
_cell.length_a   1.000
_cell.length_b   1.000
_cell.length_c   1.000
_cell.angle_alpha   90.00
_cell.angle_beta   90.00
_cell.angle_gamma   90.00
#
_symmetry.space_group_name_H-M   'P 1'
#
loop_
_entity.id
_entity.type
_entity.pdbx_description
1 polymer ?
#
loop_
_entity_poly.entity_id
_entity_poly.type
_entity_poly.pdbx_seq_one_letter_code
_entity_poly.pdbx_strand_id
1 'polypeptide(L)'
;MDLIRNRATDVAGPQRLAAGMVEDAVIGEIRRMIATPEVRAQVLAALKSDMPGINDKAVIASLGEFDKLWASLFPAEQARIVQLLVARVTVGVGGIAIDLRNEGIGSLARQMMAPQMKKDAA
;
A
#
# COMPACT_ATOMS: atom_id res chain seq x y z
N MET A 1 -27.88 -2.97 19.75
CA MET A 1 -27.04 -4.06 20.27
C MET A 1 -27.50 -5.35 19.62
N ASP A 2 -26.92 -5.68 18.46
CA ASP A 2 -26.69 -7.03 17.89
C ASP A 2 -26.26 -6.79 16.43
N LEU A 3 -24.95 -6.63 16.22
CA LEU A 3 -24.38 -6.32 14.92
C LEU A 3 -23.66 -7.57 14.41
N ILE A 4 -24.28 -8.20 13.41
CA ILE A 4 -23.73 -9.25 12.55
C ILE A 4 -23.37 -10.56 13.27
N ARG A 5 -24.36 -11.44 13.45
CA ARG A 5 -24.09 -12.88 13.66
C ARG A 5 -24.11 -13.58 12.30
N ASN A 6 -22.90 -13.86 11.79
CA ASN A 6 -22.67 -14.68 10.60
C ASN A 6 -23.20 -16.10 10.84
N ARG A 7 -23.92 -16.66 9.87
CA ARG A 7 -24.49 -18.01 9.92
C ARG A 7 -23.33 -19.01 10.04
N ALA A 8 -23.27 -19.75 11.15
CA ALA A 8 -22.28 -20.80 11.34
C ALA A 8 -22.42 -21.85 10.22
N THR A 9 -21.51 -21.83 9.26
CA THR A 9 -21.33 -22.92 8.30
C THR A 9 -20.08 -23.67 8.72
N ASP A 10 -20.30 -24.88 9.21
CA ASP A 10 -19.29 -25.88 9.52
C ASP A 10 -18.61 -26.35 8.23
N VAL A 11 -17.68 -25.56 7.71
CA VAL A 11 -16.87 -25.90 6.54
C VAL A 11 -15.43 -25.50 6.83
N ALA A 12 -14.58 -26.52 6.93
CA ALA A 12 -13.12 -26.38 6.88
C ALA A 12 -12.72 -25.85 5.50
N GLY A 13 -12.88 -24.55 5.28
CA GLY A 13 -12.56 -23.86 4.04
C GLY A 13 -12.33 -22.37 4.30
N PRO A 14 -11.68 -21.64 3.36
CA PRO A 14 -11.45 -20.22 3.51
C PRO A 14 -12.77 -19.48 3.73
N GLN A 15 -12.85 -18.69 4.80
CA GLN A 15 -14.04 -17.92 5.12
C GLN A 15 -14.30 -16.92 3.98
N ARG A 16 -15.57 -16.77 3.56
CA ARG A 16 -15.94 -15.73 2.60
C ARG A 16 -15.70 -14.37 3.25
N LEU A 17 -14.76 -13.60 2.70
CA LEU A 17 -14.49 -12.23 3.13
C LEU A 17 -15.10 -11.23 2.15
N ALA A 18 -15.60 -10.12 2.68
CA ALA A 18 -16.01 -9.00 1.86
C ALA A 18 -14.78 -8.37 1.19
N ALA A 19 -14.89 -7.99 -0.08
CA ALA A 19 -13.79 -7.36 -0.83
C ALA A 19 -13.25 -6.13 -0.09
N GLY A 20 -14.14 -5.24 0.37
CA GLY A 20 -13.74 -4.04 1.12
C GLY A 20 -12.92 -4.33 2.39
N MET A 21 -13.19 -5.44 3.08
CA MET A 21 -12.39 -5.84 4.25
C MET A 21 -10.95 -6.23 3.85
N VAL A 22 -10.78 -6.89 2.71
CA VAL A 22 -9.46 -7.25 2.19
C VAL A 22 -8.72 -6.00 1.70
N GLU A 23 -9.43 -5.10 1.02
CA GLU A 23 -8.88 -3.82 0.56
C GLU A 23 -8.39 -2.97 1.73
N ASP A 24 -9.21 -2.82 2.77
CA ASP A 24 -8.85 -2.08 3.98
C ASP A 24 -7.62 -2.70 4.67
N ALA A 25 -7.52 -4.03 4.71
CA ALA A 25 -6.37 -4.72 5.29
C ALA A 25 -5.09 -4.45 4.49
N VAL A 26 -5.17 -4.50 3.15
CA VAL A 26 -4.04 -4.21 2.25
C VAL A 26 -3.58 -2.76 2.38
N ILE A 27 -4.50 -1.81 2.34
CA ILE A 27 -4.18 -0.39 2.47
C ILE A 27 -3.60 -0.10 3.87
N GLY A 28 -4.16 -0.74 4.90
CA GLY A 28 -3.65 -0.65 6.27
C GLY A 28 -2.21 -1.16 6.41
N GLU A 29 -1.86 -2.26 5.74
CA GLU A 29 -0.50 -2.80 5.74
C GLU A 29 0.48 -1.89 4.99
N ILE A 30 0.11 -1.36 3.82
CA ILE A 30 0.92 -0.40 3.08
C ILE A 30 1.18 0.85 3.95
N ARG A 31 0.16 1.34 4.67
CA ARG A 31 0.31 2.47 5.59
C ARG A 31 1.28 2.16 6.72
N ARG A 32 1.19 0.97 7.32
CA ARG A 32 2.13 0.52 8.37
C ARG A 32 3.56 0.50 7.85
N MET A 33 3.78 -0.06 6.65
CA MET A 33 5.07 -0.06 5.98
C MET A 33 5.63 1.36 5.80
N ILE A 34 4.84 2.30 5.28
CA ILE A 34 5.26 3.71 5.09
C ILE A 34 5.59 4.40 6.42
N ALA A 35 4.89 4.03 7.50
CA ALA A 35 5.11 4.57 8.83
C ALA A 35 6.37 4.03 9.52
N THR A 36 7.00 2.97 9.00
CA THR A 36 8.21 2.38 9.61
C THR A 36 9.38 3.37 9.66
N PRO A 37 10.20 3.35 10.72
CA PRO A 37 11.40 4.17 10.81
C PRO A 37 12.36 3.97 9.64
N GLU A 38 12.48 2.74 9.14
CA GLU A 38 13.38 2.36 8.06
C GLU A 38 12.98 3.03 6.75
N VAL A 39 11.70 2.96 6.38
CA VAL A 39 11.18 3.62 5.17
C VAL A 39 11.30 5.14 5.29
N ARG A 40 10.97 5.71 6.45
CA ARG A 40 11.11 7.16 6.70
C ARG A 40 12.56 7.63 6.58
N ALA A 41 13.50 6.89 7.16
CA ALA A 41 14.93 7.20 7.07
C ALA A 41 15.43 7.12 5.63
N GLN A 42 15.00 6.10 4.87
CA GLN A 42 15.38 5.94 3.47
C GLN A 42 14.84 7.09 2.59
N VAL A 43 13.58 7.50 2.79
CA VAL A 43 12.98 8.63 2.06
C VAL A 43 13.71 9.93 2.38
N LEU A 44 14.04 10.18 3.66
CA LEU A 44 14.80 11.35 4.06
C LEU A 44 16.20 11.38 3.43
N ALA A 45 16.91 10.25 3.43
CA ALA A 45 18.23 10.15 2.83
C ALA A 45 18.21 10.40 1.31
N ALA A 46 17.22 9.84 0.62
CA ALA A 46 17.02 10.06 -0.81
C ALA A 46 16.75 11.54 -1.12
N LEU A 47 15.78 12.16 -0.42
CA LEU A 47 15.40 13.55 -0.67
C LEU A 47 16.51 14.55 -0.30
N LYS A 48 17.30 14.28 0.75
CA LYS A 48 18.46 15.12 1.09
C LYS A 48 19.54 15.09 0.02
N SER A 49 19.68 13.97 -0.68
CA SER A 49 20.66 13.82 -1.77
C SER A 49 20.27 14.68 -2.98
N ASP A 50 18.97 14.78 -3.28
CA ASP A 50 18.44 15.56 -4.40
C ASP A 50 18.21 17.05 -4.05
N MET A 51 17.87 17.34 -2.79
CA MET A 51 17.53 18.68 -2.29
C MET A 51 18.23 18.97 -0.96
N PRO A 52 19.49 19.45 -0.99
CA PRO A 52 20.22 19.84 0.21
C PRO A 52 19.47 20.97 0.95
N GLY A 53 19.04 20.72 2.19
CA GLY A 53 18.31 21.69 3.02
C GLY A 53 16.82 21.41 3.18
N ILE A 54 16.30 20.30 2.62
CA ILE A 54 14.92 19.88 2.87
C ILE A 54 14.68 19.64 4.37
N ASN A 55 13.53 20.10 4.88
CA ASN A 55 13.18 19.97 6.30
C ASN A 55 12.63 18.57 6.61
N ASP A 56 13.38 17.79 7.40
CA ASP A 56 13.02 16.44 7.80
C ASP A 56 11.63 16.31 8.41
N LYS A 57 11.23 17.27 9.25
CA LYS A 57 9.90 17.25 9.89
C LYS A 57 8.78 17.43 8.87
N ALA A 58 9.00 18.28 7.86
CA ALA A 58 8.03 18.48 6.80
C ALA A 58 7.89 17.22 5.95
N VAL A 59 9.00 16.55 5.61
CA VAL A 59 8.98 15.28 4.87
C VAL A 59 8.22 14.20 5.64
N ILE A 60 8.51 14.02 6.94
CA ILE A 60 7.81 13.03 7.77
C ILE A 60 6.32 13.37 7.88
N ALA A 61 5.96 14.66 8.02
CA ALA A 61 4.57 15.09 8.04
C ALA A 61 3.86 14.76 6.71
N SER A 62 4.49 15.01 5.57
CA SER A 62 3.95 14.68 4.24
C SER A 62 3.76 13.17 4.05
N LEU A 63 4.64 12.33 4.57
CA LEU A 63 4.43 10.87 4.58
C LEU A 63 3.18 10.46 5.38
N GLY A 64 2.80 11.27 6.39
CA GLY A 64 1.56 11.10 7.15
C GLY A 64 0.29 11.45 6.37
N GLU A 65 0.40 12.19 5.27
CA GLU A 65 -0.74 12.53 4.40
C GLU A 65 -1.07 11.45 3.36
N PHE A 66 -0.47 10.25 3.50
CA PHE A 66 -0.66 9.14 2.56
C PHE A 66 -2.14 8.88 2.23
N ASP A 67 -3.04 8.90 3.21
CA ASP A 67 -4.46 8.60 2.99
C ASP A 67 -5.15 9.60 2.06
N LYS A 68 -4.80 10.88 2.24
CA LYS A 68 -5.34 11.95 1.41
C LYS A 68 -4.84 11.82 -0.01
N LEU A 69 -3.55 11.50 -0.19
CA LEU A 69 -2.98 11.22 -1.51
C LEU A 69 -3.66 9.99 -2.12
N TRP A 70 -3.76 8.89 -1.39
CA TRP A 70 -4.34 7.63 -1.84
C TRP A 70 -5.78 7.81 -2.35
N ALA A 71 -6.62 8.51 -1.57
CA ALA A 71 -7.99 8.81 -1.94
C ALA A 71 -8.13 9.73 -3.18
N SER A 72 -7.09 10.50 -3.51
CA SER A 72 -7.07 11.34 -4.72
C SER A 72 -6.68 10.59 -6.00
N LEU A 73 -6.14 9.38 -5.87
CA LEU A 73 -5.72 8.56 -7.02
C LEU A 73 -6.94 7.92 -7.70
N PHE A 74 -6.89 7.82 -9.02
CA PHE A 74 -7.85 7.01 -9.77
C PHE A 74 -7.76 5.53 -9.35
N PRO A 75 -8.88 4.77 -9.37
CA PRO A 75 -8.87 3.36 -8.98
C PRO A 75 -7.85 2.50 -9.72
N ALA A 76 -7.62 2.77 -11.01
CA ALA A 76 -6.61 2.07 -11.79
C ALA A 76 -5.18 2.29 -11.26
N GLU A 77 -4.89 3.49 -10.78
CA GLU A 77 -3.59 3.84 -10.24
C GLU A 77 -3.39 3.24 -8.84
N GLN A 78 -4.43 3.23 -8.02
CA GLN A 78 -4.43 2.49 -6.75
C GLN A 78 -4.13 1.00 -6.99
N ALA A 79 -4.81 0.37 -7.96
CA ALA A 79 -4.59 -1.03 -8.30
C ALA A 79 -3.15 -1.29 -8.76
N ARG A 80 -2.59 -0.41 -9.61
CA ARG A 80 -1.20 -0.49 -10.08
C ARG A 80 -0.21 -0.43 -8.91
N ILE A 81 -0.40 0.51 -7.98
CA ILE A 81 0.47 0.65 -6.80
C ILE A 81 0.38 -0.61 -5.93
N VAL A 82 -0.83 -1.12 -5.67
CA VAL A 82 -1.00 -2.38 -4.91
C VAL A 82 -0.24 -3.52 -5.57
N GLN A 83 -0.34 -3.69 -6.89
CA GLN A 83 0.37 -4.75 -7.62
C GLN A 83 1.89 -4.64 -7.54
N LEU A 84 2.42 -3.42 -7.45
CA LEU A 84 3.85 -3.16 -7.30
C LEU A 84 4.37 -3.37 -5.88
N LEU A 85 3.53 -3.15 -4.87
CA LEU A 85 3.92 -3.24 -3.47
C LEU A 85 3.61 -4.60 -2.85
N VAL A 86 2.55 -5.28 -3.30
CA VAL A 86 2.07 -6.53 -2.72
C VAL A 86 2.51 -7.70 -3.59
N ALA A 87 3.18 -8.67 -2.97
CA ALA A 87 3.57 -9.93 -3.60
C ALA A 87 2.41 -10.92 -3.57
N ARG A 88 1.74 -11.04 -2.43
CA ARG A 88 0.66 -12.00 -2.21
C ARG A 88 -0.26 -11.56 -1.06
N VAL A 89 -1.53 -11.91 -1.20
CA VAL A 89 -2.51 -11.87 -0.10
C VAL A 89 -2.98 -13.30 0.14
N THR A 90 -2.80 -13.81 1.35
CA THR A 90 -3.20 -15.16 1.74
C THR A 90 -4.35 -15.07 2.72
N VAL A 91 -5.49 -15.64 2.37
CA VAL A 91 -6.69 -15.69 3.23
C VAL A 91 -6.80 -17.09 3.84
N GLY A 92 -6.69 -17.17 5.16
CA GLY A 92 -6.80 -18.41 5.92
C GLY A 92 -7.84 -18.31 7.03
N VAL A 93 -8.05 -19.43 7.72
CA VAL A 93 -8.97 -19.53 8.86
C VAL A 93 -8.62 -18.60 10.03
N GLY A 94 -7.34 -18.22 10.14
CA GLY A 94 -6.84 -17.30 11.17
C GLY A 94 -6.81 -15.82 10.75
N GLY A 95 -7.20 -15.48 9.52
CA GLY A 95 -7.20 -14.10 9.02
C GLY A 95 -6.46 -13.91 7.67
N ILE A 96 -6.03 -12.68 7.43
CA ILE A 96 -5.36 -12.26 6.18
C ILE A 96 -3.86 -12.06 6.47
N ALA A 97 -3.01 -12.73 5.71
CA ALA A 97 -1.58 -12.46 5.64
C ALA A 97 -1.25 -11.71 4.34
N ILE A 98 -0.39 -10.70 4.43
CA ILE A 98 -0.06 -9.80 3.31
C ILE A 98 1.46 -9.77 3.18
N ASP A 99 1.95 -10.32 2.08
CA ASP A 99 3.37 -10.35 1.77
C ASP A 99 3.71 -9.15 0.89
N LEU A 100 4.58 -8.27 1.38
CA LEU A 100 5.05 -7.10 0.64
C LEU A 100 6.30 -7.44 -0.19
N ARG A 101 6.48 -6.74 -1.32
CA ARG A 101 7.67 -6.86 -2.16
C ARG A 101 8.78 -5.99 -1.58
N ASN A 102 9.92 -6.61 -1.26
CA ASN A 102 11.11 -5.89 -0.74
C ASN A 102 11.57 -4.73 -1.64
N GLU A 103 11.41 -4.85 -2.96
CA GLU A 103 11.77 -3.81 -3.93
C GLU A 103 10.60 -2.96 -4.41
N GLY A 104 9.39 -3.17 -3.88
CA GLY A 104 8.16 -2.58 -4.42
C GLY A 104 8.20 -1.05 -4.45
N ILE A 105 8.69 -0.43 -3.37
CA ILE A 105 8.82 1.04 -3.27
C ILE A 105 9.82 1.58 -4.30
N GLY A 106 10.99 0.94 -4.43
CA GLY A 106 12.01 1.35 -5.39
C GLY A 106 11.54 1.21 -6.85
N SER A 107 10.81 0.13 -7.15
CA SER A 107 10.19 -0.06 -8.46
C SER A 107 9.12 0.99 -8.75
N LEU A 108 8.28 1.32 -7.77
CA LEU A 108 7.27 2.36 -7.90
C LEU A 108 7.90 3.73 -8.17
N ALA A 109 8.92 4.11 -7.38
CA ALA A 109 9.64 5.37 -7.56
C ALA A 109 10.26 5.48 -8.96
N ARG A 110 10.94 4.43 -9.44
CA ARG A 110 11.50 4.39 -10.80
C ARG A 110 10.43 4.57 -11.88
N GLN A 111 9.27 3.96 -11.72
CA GLN A 111 8.17 4.12 -12.69
C GLN A 111 7.56 5.52 -12.67
N MET A 112 7.52 6.19 -11.51
CA MET A 112 7.05 7.57 -11.41
C MET A 112 8.05 8.57 -12.01
N MET A 113 9.36 8.31 -11.90
CA MET A 113 10.41 9.16 -12.46
C MET A 113 10.71 8.89 -13.94
N ALA A 114 10.40 7.68 -14.43
CA ALA A 114 10.51 7.35 -15.84
C ALA A 114 9.45 8.13 -16.63
N PRO A 115 9.80 8.75 -17.77
CA PRO A 115 8.81 9.33 -18.67
C PRO A 115 7.79 8.25 -19.01
N GLN A 116 6.51 8.53 -18.78
CA GLN A 116 5.42 7.64 -19.19
C GLN A 116 5.44 7.58 -20.71
N MET A 117 6.18 6.61 -21.26
CA MET A 117 6.12 6.30 -22.68
C MET A 117 4.72 5.73 -22.89
N LYS A 118 3.80 6.60 -23.32
CA LYS A 118 2.45 6.19 -23.73
C LYS A 118 2.62 5.04 -24.71
N LYS A 119 2.21 3.84 -24.29
CA LYS A 119 1.75 2.84 -25.26
C LYS A 119 0.36 3.28 -25.67
N ASP A 120 0.32 4.25 -26.57
CA ASP A 120 -0.75 4.29 -27.55
C ASP A 120 -0.51 3.12 -28.53
N ALA A 121 -1.60 2.49 -28.98
CA ALA A 121 -1.71 1.35 -29.90
C ALA A 121 -1.63 -0.06 -29.25
N ALA A 122 -2.59 -0.97 -29.48
CA ALA A 122 -3.57 -1.09 -30.58
C ALA A 122 -4.91 -1.67 -30.09
#